data_AF-A0A932RBD3-F1
#
_entry.id   AF-A0A932RBD3-F1
#
_cell.length_a   1.000
_cell.length_b   1.000
_cell.length_c   1.000
_cell.angle_alpha   90.00
_cell.angle_beta   90.00
_cell.angle_gamma   90.00
#
_symmetry.space_group_name_H-M   'P 1'
#
loop_
_entity.id
_entity.type
_entity.pdbx_description
1 polymer ?
#
loop_
_entity_poly.entity_id
_entity_poly.type
_entity_poly.pdbx_seq_one_letter_code
_entity_poly.pdbx_strand_id
1 'polypeptide(L)'
;SWVVKSVNVFTPSFIMEAGYAYSYGAIISRLDGKISSSKSTITTPLPFTVTLGRIPATTRTNGPSNVTGFGPYDDFNRNHNVFANLSKQFRRHTIKFGFSYNHYQKTENAGGNNAATFNFNANGAVTAGLTGTALADARFQQEWANFLVGDVNTFTQASLDLTPDIQTNQLETYVQDSWKVHPNLTLDFGLRHSLFRQPHDNNKLLTTFDPAAYDPARAPVVSTTTGLITSASGTYDPLNGVIIAGAANAKYGTKVAKEDNLNFAPRLGFSWDPFGKGKTAIRGGYGIAYDSGLVGILEQNIFANPPFTQSVSISNTRLENAVAAAPTLSANPTVLRATSPDMKIPYAQSWSVDVQQEVAARTIVAFGYYGNKGTHLIGIADINQPLPGRLVINNGVPAVCAVAVAPCTTVASPHINAVRPYLGYGPINSILSQFTS
;
A
#
# COMPACT_ATOMS: atom_id res chain seq x y z
N SER A 1 17.15 1.68 20.15
CA SER A 1 18.03 0.91 19.23
C SER A 1 19.42 0.81 19.83
N TRP A 2 20.24 -0.13 19.37
CA TRP A 2 21.65 -0.24 19.75
C TRP A 2 22.44 -0.90 18.62
N VAL A 3 23.77 -0.70 18.61
CA VAL A 3 24.69 -1.29 17.64
C VAL A 3 25.94 -1.76 18.35
N VAL A 4 26.39 -2.96 17.99
CA VAL A 4 27.70 -3.48 18.37
C VAL A 4 28.51 -3.62 17.09
N LYS A 5 29.70 -3.02 17.07
CA LYS A 5 30.59 -3.07 15.92
C LYS A 5 32.03 -3.33 16.34
N SER A 6 32.75 -4.01 15.47
CA SER A 6 34.18 -4.26 15.54
C SER A 6 34.86 -3.59 14.36
N VAL A 7 36.02 -2.98 14.60
CA VAL A 7 36.89 -2.46 13.55
C VAL A 7 38.23 -3.16 13.71
N ASN A 8 38.64 -3.88 12.68
CA ASN A 8 39.87 -4.65 12.66
C ASN A 8 40.79 -4.04 11.60
N VAL A 9 41.95 -3.57 12.03
CA VAL A 9 43.01 -3.05 11.14
C VAL A 9 44.06 -4.15 11.01
N PHE A 10 44.05 -4.86 9.89
CA PHE A 10 45.00 -5.95 9.62
C PHE A 10 46.34 -5.40 9.12
N THR A 11 46.28 -4.37 8.28
CA THR A 11 47.44 -3.58 7.84
C THR A 11 47.02 -2.11 7.72
N PRO A 12 47.94 -1.14 7.61
CA PRO A 12 47.58 0.28 7.38
C PRO A 12 46.72 0.51 6.13
N SER A 13 46.70 -0.45 5.20
CA SER A 13 45.93 -0.41 3.97
C SER A 13 44.75 -1.37 3.94
N PHE A 14 44.52 -2.17 4.99
CA PHE A 14 43.48 -3.20 5.02
C PHE A 14 42.68 -3.15 6.32
N ILE A 15 41.42 -2.73 6.19
CA ILE A 15 40.51 -2.49 7.32
C ILE A 15 39.22 -3.25 7.08
N MET A 16 38.71 -3.90 8.12
CA MET A 16 37.39 -4.51 8.15
C MET A 16 36.56 -3.90 9.26
N GLU A 17 35.32 -3.51 8.95
CA GLU A 17 34.31 -3.14 9.93
C GLU A 17 33.18 -4.16 9.83
N ALA A 18 32.78 -4.77 10.94
CA ALA A 18 31.63 -5.67 10.98
C ALA A 18 30.84 -5.46 12.26
N GLY A 19 29.54 -5.65 12.18
CA GLY A 19 28.67 -5.39 13.32
C GLY A 19 27.27 -5.95 13.17
N TYR A 20 26.54 -5.76 14.26
CA TYR A 20 25.13 -6.06 14.36
C TYR A 20 24.42 -4.83 14.93
N ALA A 21 23.34 -4.43 14.26
CA ALA A 21 22.47 -3.35 14.69
C ALA A 21 21.07 -3.89 14.97
N TYR A 22 20.50 -3.47 16.08
CA TYR A 22 19.12 -3.74 16.45
C TYR A 22 18.35 -2.43 16.60
N SER A 23 17.18 -2.36 15.96
CA SER A 23 16.22 -1.29 16.22
C SER A 23 14.84 -1.86 16.51
N TYR A 24 14.12 -1.14 17.37
CA TYR A 24 12.74 -1.42 17.73
C TYR A 24 12.00 -0.10 17.75
N GLY A 25 10.83 -0.09 17.15
CA GLY A 25 9.89 1.01 17.16
C GLY A 25 8.51 0.49 17.52
N ALA A 26 7.73 1.33 18.21
CA ALA A 26 6.35 1.04 18.52
C ALA A 26 5.50 2.30 18.40
N ILE A 27 4.31 2.16 17.80
CA ILE A 27 3.25 3.15 17.87
C ILE A 27 2.11 2.50 18.64
N ILE A 28 1.81 3.09 19.80
CA ILE A 28 0.85 2.54 20.75
C ILE A 28 -0.20 3.60 21.02
N SER A 29 -1.44 3.30 20.67
CA SER A 29 -2.60 4.11 20.99
C SER A 29 -3.53 3.34 21.93
N ARG A 30 -3.98 4.03 22.97
CA ARG A 30 -4.93 3.52 23.95
C ARG A 30 -6.14 4.42 23.98
N LEU A 31 -7.32 3.82 24.15
CA LEU A 31 -8.56 4.56 24.25
C LEU A 31 -8.69 5.19 25.63
N ASP A 32 -9.15 6.43 25.67
CA ASP A 32 -9.52 7.11 26.90
C ASP A 32 -10.81 7.92 26.72
N GLY A 33 -11.40 8.39 27.82
CA GLY A 33 -12.66 9.11 27.82
C GLY A 33 -13.85 8.25 27.40
N LYS A 34 -14.93 8.91 26.99
CA LYS A 34 -16.23 8.28 26.70
C LYS A 34 -16.28 7.46 25.41
N ILE A 35 -15.21 7.47 24.62
CA ILE A 35 -15.11 6.63 23.43
C ILE A 35 -14.68 5.20 23.76
N SER A 36 -14.04 4.98 24.91
CA SER A 36 -13.79 3.64 25.41
C SER A 36 -15.10 2.98 25.84
N SER A 37 -15.35 1.77 25.37
CA SER A 37 -16.54 0.99 25.76
C SER A 37 -16.60 0.76 27.27
N SER A 38 -15.45 0.64 27.94
CA SER A 38 -15.37 0.48 29.40
C SER A 38 -15.80 1.71 30.21
N LYS A 39 -15.80 2.90 29.60
CA LYS A 39 -16.15 4.18 30.25
C LYS A 39 -17.43 4.81 29.69
N SER A 40 -18.06 4.15 28.72
CA SER A 40 -19.27 4.59 28.03
C SER A 40 -20.49 3.82 28.49
N THR A 41 -21.66 4.46 28.42
CA THR A 41 -22.96 3.82 28.64
C THR A 41 -23.63 3.41 27.34
N ILE A 42 -23.01 3.72 26.20
CA ILE A 42 -23.56 3.40 24.87
C ILE A 42 -23.35 1.91 24.61
N THR A 43 -24.46 1.18 24.49
CA THR A 43 -24.49 -0.22 24.08
C THR A 43 -25.46 -0.37 22.93
N THR A 44 -25.00 -0.90 21.81
CA THR A 44 -25.84 -1.22 20.65
C THR A 44 -25.59 -2.67 20.24
N PRO A 45 -26.63 -3.46 19.94
CA PRO A 45 -26.45 -4.79 19.34
C PRO A 45 -25.79 -4.67 17.97
N LEU A 46 -24.71 -5.42 17.75
CA LEU A 46 -23.92 -5.41 16.52
C LEU A 46 -23.84 -6.82 15.91
N PRO A 47 -23.79 -6.96 14.57
CA PRO A 47 -23.68 -8.26 13.90
C PRO A 47 -22.46 -9.09 14.32
N PHE A 48 -21.32 -8.43 14.55
CA PHE A 48 -20.08 -9.08 14.96
C PHE A 48 -19.62 -8.61 16.33
N THR A 49 -18.93 -9.50 17.05
CA THR A 49 -18.31 -9.17 18.33
C THR A 49 -17.24 -8.10 18.13
N VAL A 50 -17.33 -7.05 18.93
CA VAL A 50 -16.33 -5.99 18.93
C VAL A 50 -15.15 -6.42 19.80
N THR A 51 -13.98 -6.51 19.18
CA THR A 51 -12.68 -6.82 19.80
C THR A 51 -11.91 -5.55 20.17
N LEU A 52 -12.20 -4.44 19.50
CA LEU A 52 -11.67 -3.12 19.85
C LEU A 52 -12.46 -2.55 21.04
N GLY A 53 -11.77 -2.12 22.11
CA GLY A 53 -12.42 -1.58 23.33
C GLY A 53 -13.12 -0.21 23.18
N ARG A 54 -13.77 0.06 22.04
CA ARG A 54 -14.34 1.33 21.61
C ARG A 54 -15.83 1.21 21.32
N ILE A 55 -16.58 2.29 21.56
CA ILE A 55 -17.96 2.41 21.07
C ILE A 55 -18.00 2.58 19.53
N PRO A 56 -19.14 2.29 18.89
CA PRO A 56 -19.30 2.53 17.47
C PRO A 56 -19.15 3.99 17.06
N ALA A 57 -18.59 4.20 15.87
CA ALA A 57 -18.48 5.53 15.32
C ALA A 57 -19.84 6.01 14.77
N THR A 58 -20.09 7.31 14.85
CA THR A 58 -21.19 7.97 14.13
C THR A 58 -20.63 9.01 13.17
N THR A 59 -20.98 8.88 11.90
CA THR A 59 -20.53 9.78 10.83
C THR A 59 -21.70 10.53 10.22
N ARG A 60 -21.47 11.80 9.94
CA ARG A 60 -22.37 12.82 9.43
C ARG A 60 -21.58 13.64 8.41
N THR A 61 -22.20 13.95 7.27
CA THR A 61 -21.58 14.66 6.15
C THR A 61 -21.80 16.17 6.25
N ASN A 62 -22.99 16.59 6.67
CA ASN A 62 -23.37 18.00 6.77
C ASN A 62 -23.53 18.43 8.23
N GLY A 63 -23.82 17.50 9.14
CA GLY A 63 -24.13 17.72 10.56
C GLY A 63 -22.97 18.16 11.45
N PRO A 64 -23.20 18.34 12.77
CA PRO A 64 -22.15 18.68 13.72
C PRO A 64 -21.12 17.53 13.86
N SER A 65 -20.03 17.77 14.58
CA SER A 65 -18.88 16.87 14.67
C SER A 65 -19.24 15.39 14.86
N ASN A 66 -18.53 14.54 14.12
CA ASN A 66 -18.62 13.09 14.18
C ASN A 66 -18.20 12.56 15.57
N VAL A 67 -18.79 11.44 15.98
CA VAL A 67 -18.25 10.67 17.10
C VAL A 67 -17.38 9.59 16.49
N THR A 68 -16.08 9.87 16.37
CA THR A 68 -15.11 8.95 15.79
C THR A 68 -13.94 8.79 16.74
N GLY A 69 -13.31 7.63 16.67
CA GLY A 69 -12.12 7.34 17.42
C GLY A 69 -11.28 6.34 16.67
N PHE A 70 -10.00 6.33 17.03
CA PHE A 70 -9.04 5.38 16.53
C PHE A 70 -8.46 4.60 17.70
N GLY A 71 -8.11 3.34 17.44
CA GLY A 71 -7.52 2.44 18.43
C GLY A 71 -8.51 1.56 19.22
N PRO A 72 -8.01 0.67 20.11
CA PRO A 72 -6.58 0.48 20.41
C PRO A 72 -5.78 0.12 19.16
N TYR A 73 -4.59 0.69 19.05
CA TYR A 73 -3.69 0.49 17.91
C TYR A 73 -2.29 0.21 18.43
N ASP A 74 -1.73 -0.90 17.98
CA ASP A 74 -0.47 -1.48 18.39
C ASP A 74 0.30 -1.85 17.12
N ASP A 75 1.23 -0.98 16.73
CA ASP A 75 2.22 -1.25 15.69
C ASP A 75 3.57 -1.44 16.38
N PHE A 76 4.19 -2.59 16.15
CA PHE A 76 5.53 -2.89 16.57
C PHE A 76 6.37 -3.26 15.35
N ASN A 77 7.55 -2.67 15.27
CA ASN A 77 8.56 -3.05 14.29
C ASN A 77 9.87 -3.42 14.99
N ARG A 78 10.51 -4.47 14.48
CA ARG A 78 11.81 -4.97 14.94
C ARG A 78 12.70 -5.15 13.73
N ASN A 79 13.93 -4.70 13.87
CA ASN A 79 14.91 -4.77 12.81
C ASN A 79 16.22 -5.32 13.34
N HIS A 80 16.72 -6.34 12.66
CA HIS A 80 17.99 -7.00 12.95
C HIS A 80 18.87 -6.88 11.71
N ASN A 81 19.98 -6.15 11.81
CA ASN A 81 20.90 -5.97 10.68
C ASN A 81 22.29 -6.47 11.03
N VAL A 82 22.79 -7.48 10.31
CA VAL A 82 24.18 -7.92 10.34
C VAL A 82 24.88 -7.33 9.14
N PHE A 83 26.02 -6.67 9.34
CA PHE A 83 26.75 -6.04 8.25
C PHE A 83 28.26 -6.23 8.37
N ALA A 84 28.94 -6.22 7.23
CA ALA A 84 30.38 -6.22 7.12
C ALA A 84 30.83 -5.34 5.95
N ASN A 85 31.91 -4.60 6.15
CA ASN A 85 32.55 -3.76 5.15
C ASN A 85 34.06 -4.02 5.20
N LEU A 86 34.65 -4.19 4.03
CA LEU A 86 36.06 -4.43 3.83
C LEU A 86 36.61 -3.29 2.97
N SER A 87 37.72 -2.69 3.37
CA SER A 87 38.41 -1.67 2.60
C SER A 87 39.88 -2.05 2.44
N LYS A 88 40.32 -2.16 1.18
CA LYS A 88 41.72 -2.44 0.83
C LYS A 88 42.24 -1.38 -0.12
N GLN A 89 43.28 -0.68 0.30
CA GLN A 89 44.09 0.14 -0.59
C GLN A 89 45.26 -0.69 -1.11
N PHE A 90 45.41 -0.74 -2.44
CA PHE A 90 46.50 -1.44 -3.10
C PHE A 90 46.92 -0.66 -4.34
N ARG A 91 48.18 -0.21 -4.37
CA ARG A 91 48.72 0.63 -5.44
C ARG A 91 47.81 1.84 -5.70
N ARG A 92 47.26 1.93 -6.91
CA ARG A 92 46.37 3.01 -7.35
C ARG A 92 44.89 2.68 -7.19
N HIS A 93 44.56 1.55 -6.57
CA HIS A 93 43.18 1.08 -6.34
C HIS A 93 42.80 1.22 -4.87
N THR A 94 41.55 1.60 -4.64
CA THR A 94 40.90 1.55 -3.33
C THR A 94 39.63 0.74 -3.50
N ILE A 95 39.72 -0.54 -3.12
CA ILE A 95 38.62 -1.49 -3.28
C ILE A 95 37.85 -1.57 -1.97
N LYS A 96 36.53 -1.50 -2.07
CA LYS A 96 35.59 -1.74 -0.99
C LYS A 96 34.67 -2.89 -1.34
N PHE A 97 34.47 -3.79 -0.40
CA PHE A 97 33.43 -4.81 -0.45
C PHE A 97 32.51 -4.62 0.75
N GLY A 98 31.23 -4.89 0.59
CA GLY A 98 30.36 -4.97 1.74
C GLY A 98 29.20 -5.93 1.57
N PHE A 99 28.65 -6.27 2.72
CA PHE A 99 27.59 -7.22 2.93
C PHE A 99 26.65 -6.67 3.99
N SER A 100 25.35 -6.81 3.79
CA SER A 100 24.33 -6.50 4.80
C SER A 100 23.21 -7.53 4.68
N TYR A 101 22.86 -8.15 5.80
CA TYR A 101 21.67 -8.96 5.94
C TYR A 101 20.75 -8.31 6.95
N ASN A 102 19.55 -7.96 6.50
CA ASN A 102 18.52 -7.32 7.28
C ASN A 102 17.32 -8.26 7.42
N HIS A 103 16.93 -8.54 8.65
CA HIS A 103 15.69 -9.21 9.00
C HIS A 103 14.77 -8.21 9.68
N TYR A 104 13.63 -7.95 9.06
CA TYR A 104 12.63 -7.02 9.55
C TYR A 104 11.34 -7.77 9.87
N GLN A 105 10.79 -7.50 11.03
CA GLN A 105 9.53 -8.05 11.51
C GLN A 105 8.61 -6.90 11.91
N LYS A 106 7.35 -6.99 11.49
CA LYS A 106 6.32 -6.02 11.84
C LYS A 106 5.04 -6.73 12.28
N THR A 107 4.47 -6.26 13.38
CA THR A 107 3.14 -6.67 13.84
C THR A 107 2.31 -5.43 14.06
N GLU A 108 1.21 -5.30 13.32
CA GLU A 108 0.31 -4.15 13.39
C GLU A 108 -1.13 -4.64 13.38
N ASN A 109 -1.96 -4.21 14.33
CA ASN A 109 -3.40 -4.49 14.24
C ASN A 109 -4.10 -3.53 13.27
N ALA A 110 -5.19 -3.96 12.64
CA ALA A 110 -5.90 -3.14 11.67
C ALA A 110 -6.42 -1.80 12.25
N GLY A 111 -6.73 -1.75 13.55
CA GLY A 111 -7.31 -0.59 14.21
C GLY A 111 -8.63 -0.15 13.58
N GLY A 112 -9.32 -1.09 12.92
CA GLY A 112 -10.25 -0.82 11.83
C GLY A 112 -11.71 -0.68 12.25
N ASN A 113 -12.61 -0.99 11.30
CA ASN A 113 -14.06 -0.83 11.46
C ASN A 113 -14.75 -2.00 12.21
N ASN A 114 -14.02 -2.79 13.01
CA ASN A 114 -14.63 -3.85 13.82
C ASN A 114 -15.54 -3.29 14.93
N ALA A 115 -15.26 -2.07 15.43
CA ALA A 115 -16.15 -1.33 16.32
C ALA A 115 -17.41 -0.77 15.63
N ALA A 116 -17.56 -0.98 14.32
CA ALA A 116 -18.64 -0.49 13.49
C ALA A 116 -18.73 1.03 13.30
N THR A 117 -19.46 1.42 12.26
CA THR A 117 -19.76 2.80 11.90
C THR A 117 -21.22 2.94 11.50
N PHE A 118 -21.93 3.86 12.14
CA PHE A 118 -23.27 4.30 11.80
C PHE A 118 -23.19 5.61 11.00
N ASN A 119 -23.66 5.58 9.76
CA ASN A 119 -23.69 6.74 8.89
C ASN A 119 -25.09 7.34 8.83
N PHE A 120 -25.18 8.62 9.19
CA PHE A 120 -26.37 9.45 9.07
C PHE A 120 -26.15 10.40 7.90
N ASN A 121 -27.00 10.30 6.90
CA ASN A 121 -27.03 11.21 5.76
C ASN A 121 -28.34 11.99 5.76
N ALA A 122 -28.40 13.05 4.96
CA ALA A 122 -29.60 13.84 4.71
C ALA A 122 -30.65 13.11 3.84
N ASN A 123 -30.78 11.78 3.97
CA ASN A 123 -31.80 11.02 3.27
C ASN A 123 -33.19 11.53 3.69
N GLY A 124 -34.06 11.79 2.72
CA GLY A 124 -35.36 12.44 2.93
C GLY A 124 -35.35 13.97 2.93
N ALA A 125 -34.21 14.64 2.70
CA ALA A 125 -34.15 16.10 2.71
C ALA A 125 -34.93 16.71 1.52
N VAL A 126 -35.76 17.71 1.79
CA VAL A 126 -36.47 18.47 0.76
C VAL A 126 -35.51 19.51 0.17
N THR A 127 -34.86 19.15 -0.94
CA THR A 127 -33.82 20.00 -1.57
C THR A 127 -34.24 20.65 -2.89
N ALA A 128 -35.46 20.39 -3.37
CA ALA A 128 -35.92 20.88 -4.65
C ALA A 128 -35.94 22.43 -4.69
N GLY A 129 -35.28 23.01 -5.69
CA GLY A 129 -35.20 24.47 -5.86
C GLY A 129 -34.23 25.19 -4.91
N LEU A 130 -33.59 24.48 -3.97
CA LEU A 130 -32.62 25.08 -3.06
C LEU A 130 -31.21 25.09 -3.66
N THR A 131 -30.49 26.20 -3.45
CA THR A 131 -29.08 26.35 -3.86
C THR A 131 -28.28 27.04 -2.75
N GLY A 132 -26.95 27.00 -2.84
CA GLY A 132 -26.06 27.68 -1.89
C GLY A 132 -26.29 27.26 -0.43
N THR A 133 -26.37 28.24 0.46
CA THR A 133 -26.54 28.03 1.91
C THR A 133 -27.86 27.34 2.25
N ALA A 134 -28.97 27.70 1.57
CA ALA A 134 -30.27 27.09 1.81
C ALA A 134 -30.27 25.56 1.53
N LEU A 135 -29.53 25.11 0.52
CA LEU A 135 -29.36 23.68 0.25
C LEU A 135 -28.54 22.98 1.34
N ALA A 136 -27.47 23.64 1.81
CA ALA A 136 -26.64 23.10 2.89
C ALA A 136 -27.43 23.00 4.20
N ASP A 137 -28.23 24.02 4.52
CA ASP A 137 -29.05 24.05 5.73
C ASP A 137 -30.13 22.95 5.72
N ALA A 138 -30.83 22.76 4.60
CA ALA A 138 -31.83 21.70 4.47
C ALA A 138 -31.22 20.30 4.66
N ARG A 139 -30.01 20.08 4.12
CA ARG A 139 -29.29 18.81 4.28
C ARG A 139 -28.82 18.61 5.72
N PHE A 140 -28.24 19.64 6.33
CA PHE A 140 -27.84 19.65 7.73
C PHE A 140 -29.02 19.29 8.65
N GLN A 141 -30.15 19.99 8.48
CA GLN A 141 -31.33 19.82 9.32
C GLN A 141 -31.89 18.40 9.22
N GLN A 142 -32.01 17.85 8.02
CA GLN A 142 -32.48 16.48 7.82
C GLN A 142 -31.53 15.45 8.44
N GLU A 143 -30.22 15.60 8.20
CA GLU A 143 -29.21 14.68 8.71
C GLU A 143 -29.17 14.71 10.25
N TRP A 144 -29.32 15.89 10.84
CA TRP A 144 -29.41 16.05 12.28
C TRP A 144 -30.70 15.43 12.85
N ALA A 145 -31.83 15.61 12.16
CA ALA A 145 -33.08 14.94 12.53
C ALA A 145 -32.92 13.41 12.50
N ASN A 146 -32.34 12.86 11.44
CA ASN A 146 -32.06 11.42 11.30
C ASN A 146 -31.18 10.91 12.45
N PHE A 147 -30.14 11.65 12.83
CA PHE A 147 -29.31 11.32 13.99
C PHE A 147 -30.09 11.31 15.31
N LEU A 148 -30.89 12.34 15.57
CA LEU A 148 -31.67 12.47 16.82
C LEU A 148 -32.71 11.35 16.99
N VAL A 149 -33.33 10.91 15.89
CA VAL A 149 -34.33 9.82 15.90
C VAL A 149 -33.73 8.43 15.72
N GLY A 150 -32.40 8.34 15.54
CA GLY A 150 -31.67 7.09 15.34
C GLY A 150 -31.87 6.44 13.97
N ASP A 151 -32.30 7.19 12.95
CA ASP A 151 -32.50 6.69 11.59
C ASP A 151 -31.17 6.66 10.81
N VAL A 152 -30.61 5.47 10.66
CA VAL A 152 -29.28 5.24 10.11
C VAL A 152 -29.42 4.91 8.62
N ASN A 153 -28.83 5.75 7.78
CA ASN A 153 -28.81 5.53 6.34
C ASN A 153 -28.00 4.27 5.97
N THR A 154 -26.80 4.15 6.53
CA THR A 154 -25.95 2.96 6.31
C THR A 154 -25.18 2.61 7.57
N PHE A 155 -25.22 1.35 7.97
CA PHE A 155 -24.37 0.75 8.99
C PHE A 155 -23.30 -0.11 8.33
N THR A 156 -22.07 -0.07 8.82
CA THR A 156 -20.99 -0.98 8.39
C THR A 156 -20.20 -1.52 9.56
N GLN A 157 -19.75 -2.77 9.47
CA GLN A 157 -18.86 -3.38 10.46
C GLN A 157 -17.97 -4.44 9.82
N ALA A 158 -16.70 -4.49 10.24
CA ALA A 158 -15.79 -5.60 9.92
C ALA A 158 -15.91 -6.72 10.97
N SER A 159 -15.80 -7.97 10.53
CA SER A 159 -15.98 -9.15 11.39
C SER A 159 -14.93 -9.26 12.50
N LEU A 160 -13.70 -8.83 12.23
CA LEU A 160 -12.56 -8.97 13.13
C LEU A 160 -11.60 -7.78 12.99
N ASP A 161 -10.78 -7.56 14.02
CA ASP A 161 -9.57 -6.73 13.96
C ASP A 161 -8.35 -7.66 13.96
N LEU A 162 -7.70 -7.82 12.80
CA LEU A 162 -6.58 -8.76 12.65
C LEU A 162 -5.25 -8.08 12.98
N THR A 163 -4.31 -8.87 13.52
CA THR A 163 -2.92 -8.46 13.76
C THR A 163 -1.96 -9.43 13.02
N PRO A 164 -1.52 -9.10 11.80
CA PRO A 164 -0.50 -9.84 11.07
C PRO A 164 0.86 -9.85 11.79
N ASP A 165 1.70 -10.82 11.46
CA ASP A 165 3.11 -10.88 11.83
C ASP A 165 3.95 -11.02 10.55
N ILE A 166 4.23 -9.88 9.92
CA ILE A 166 4.93 -9.84 8.64
C ILE A 166 6.44 -9.84 8.84
N GLN A 167 7.11 -10.74 8.14
CA GLN A 167 8.56 -10.86 8.13
C GLN A 167 9.15 -10.70 6.74
N THR A 168 10.23 -9.91 6.65
CA THR A 168 10.99 -9.70 5.42
C THR A 168 12.47 -9.92 5.66
N ASN A 169 13.16 -10.33 4.59
CA ASN A 169 14.59 -10.54 4.60
C ASN A 169 15.19 -9.80 3.41
N GLN A 170 16.22 -9.01 3.66
CA GLN A 170 16.95 -8.27 2.66
C GLN A 170 18.42 -8.62 2.77
N LEU A 171 18.98 -9.10 1.67
CA LEU A 171 20.41 -9.38 1.57
C LEU A 171 21.00 -8.45 0.51
N GLU A 172 22.03 -7.71 0.87
CA GLU A 172 22.69 -6.81 -0.04
C GLU A 172 24.20 -7.00 0.01
N THR A 173 24.80 -7.01 -1.17
CA THR A 173 26.25 -7.08 -1.32
C THR A 173 26.72 -6.04 -2.30
N TYR A 174 27.92 -5.52 -2.12
CA TYR A 174 28.50 -4.60 -3.08
C TYR A 174 30.01 -4.78 -3.19
N VAL A 175 30.52 -4.42 -4.37
CA VAL A 175 31.94 -4.18 -4.61
C VAL A 175 32.09 -2.83 -5.29
N GLN A 176 33.08 -2.06 -4.90
CA GLN A 176 33.44 -0.80 -5.52
C GLN A 176 34.96 -0.68 -5.60
N ASP A 177 35.47 -0.18 -6.71
CA ASP A 177 36.87 0.20 -6.89
C ASP A 177 36.95 1.68 -7.27
N SER A 178 37.80 2.41 -6.55
CA SER A 178 38.24 3.75 -6.92
C SER A 178 39.67 3.67 -7.43
N TRP A 179 39.83 3.84 -8.74
CA TRP A 179 41.08 3.65 -9.45
C TRP A 179 41.65 4.97 -9.94
N LYS A 180 42.81 5.36 -9.40
CA LYS A 180 43.60 6.47 -9.91
C LYS A 180 44.39 6.02 -11.14
N VAL A 181 43.78 6.09 -12.33
CA VAL A 181 44.43 5.71 -13.59
C VAL A 181 45.70 6.56 -13.81
N HIS A 182 45.53 7.87 -13.68
CA HIS A 182 46.59 8.89 -13.75
C HIS A 182 46.46 9.87 -12.57
N PRO A 183 47.49 10.69 -12.26
CA PRO A 183 47.40 11.70 -11.20
C PRO A 183 46.23 12.68 -11.37
N ASN A 184 45.77 12.87 -12.60
CA ASN A 184 44.67 13.75 -12.98
C ASN A 184 43.39 13.00 -13.40
N LEU A 185 43.34 11.66 -13.33
CA LEU A 185 42.17 10.86 -13.73
C LEU A 185 41.89 9.76 -12.70
N THR A 186 40.73 9.85 -12.06
CA THR A 186 40.17 8.82 -11.19
C THR A 186 38.89 8.27 -11.81
N LEU A 187 38.76 6.95 -11.82
CA LEU A 187 37.54 6.26 -12.22
C LEU A 187 36.99 5.51 -11.01
N ASP A 188 35.67 5.56 -10.85
CA ASP A 188 34.94 4.86 -9.80
C ASP A 188 33.97 3.88 -10.45
N PHE A 189 34.10 2.60 -10.13
CA PHE A 189 33.18 1.57 -10.60
C PHE A 189 32.68 0.77 -9.43
N GLY A 190 31.40 0.45 -9.41
CA GLY A 190 30.83 -0.40 -8.40
C GLY A 190 29.61 -1.14 -8.91
N LEU A 191 29.33 -2.24 -8.24
CA LEU A 191 28.13 -3.04 -8.45
C LEU A 191 27.57 -3.40 -7.07
N ARG A 192 26.30 -3.10 -6.86
CA ARG A 192 25.53 -3.59 -5.72
C ARG A 192 24.51 -4.61 -6.22
N HIS A 193 24.35 -5.70 -5.50
CA HIS A 193 23.27 -6.66 -5.72
C HIS A 193 22.36 -6.64 -4.50
N SER A 194 21.08 -6.39 -4.72
CA SER A 194 20.07 -6.32 -3.68
C SER A 194 19.05 -7.45 -3.84
N LEU A 195 18.92 -8.31 -2.84
CA LEU A 195 17.97 -9.40 -2.79
C LEU A 195 16.88 -9.05 -1.78
N PHE A 196 15.78 -8.49 -2.27
CA PHE A 196 14.59 -8.21 -1.48
C PHE A 196 13.67 -9.41 -1.52
N ARG A 197 13.62 -10.19 -0.44
CA ARG A 197 12.75 -11.36 -0.37
C ARG A 197 11.30 -10.93 -0.23
N GLN A 198 10.40 -11.70 -0.83
CA GLN A 198 8.98 -11.44 -0.66
C GLN A 198 8.59 -11.59 0.82
N PRO A 199 7.83 -10.64 1.37
CA PRO A 199 7.31 -10.75 2.73
C PRO A 199 6.42 -11.99 2.89
N HIS A 200 6.42 -12.53 4.09
CA HIS A 200 5.49 -13.59 4.50
C HIS A 200 4.89 -13.26 5.87
N ASP A 201 3.76 -13.87 6.18
CA ASP A 201 3.08 -13.71 7.46
C ASP A 201 3.13 -15.03 8.23
N ASN A 202 3.59 -14.99 9.48
CA ASN A 202 3.61 -16.17 10.35
C ASN A 202 2.20 -16.66 10.67
N ASN A 203 1.22 -15.76 10.68
CA ASN A 203 -0.19 -16.09 10.92
C ASN A 203 -0.90 -16.63 9.65
N LYS A 204 -0.21 -16.66 8.50
CA LYS A 204 -0.72 -17.15 7.20
C LYS A 204 -1.99 -16.43 6.73
N LEU A 205 -2.10 -15.13 7.02
CA LEU A 205 -3.26 -14.30 6.67
C LEU A 205 -3.10 -13.58 5.33
N LEU A 206 -1.92 -13.65 4.70
CA LEU A 206 -1.68 -12.97 3.42
C LEU A 206 -2.61 -13.49 2.33
N THR A 207 -3.22 -12.54 1.62
CA THR A 207 -4.03 -12.80 0.43
C THR A 207 -3.66 -11.85 -0.70
N THR A 208 -3.87 -12.30 -1.92
CA THR A 208 -3.89 -11.45 -3.11
C THR A 208 -4.88 -11.98 -4.14
N PHE A 209 -5.16 -11.21 -5.17
CA PHE A 209 -5.91 -11.66 -6.33
C PHE A 209 -4.95 -11.93 -7.51
N ASP A 210 -4.99 -13.15 -8.05
CA ASP A 210 -4.28 -13.52 -9.28
C ASP A 210 -5.30 -13.72 -10.42
N PRO A 211 -5.35 -12.82 -11.41
CA PRO A 211 -6.17 -12.99 -12.62
C PRO A 211 -6.06 -14.35 -13.28
N ALA A 212 -4.88 -14.98 -13.26
CA ALA A 212 -4.66 -16.28 -13.87
C ALA A 212 -5.28 -17.45 -13.08
N ALA A 213 -5.64 -17.22 -11.82
CA ALA A 213 -6.33 -18.19 -10.97
C ALA A 213 -7.86 -18.02 -10.99
N TYR A 214 -8.36 -16.98 -11.65
CA TYR A 214 -9.80 -16.74 -11.79
C TYR A 214 -10.38 -17.65 -12.88
N ASP A 215 -11.47 -18.33 -12.54
CA ASP A 215 -12.21 -19.21 -13.45
C ASP A 215 -13.61 -18.64 -13.71
N PRO A 216 -13.92 -18.17 -14.94
CA PRO A 216 -15.24 -17.66 -15.27
C PRO A 216 -16.40 -18.64 -15.01
N ALA A 217 -16.16 -19.96 -15.01
CA ALA A 217 -17.19 -20.95 -14.73
C ALA A 217 -17.60 -21.02 -13.25
N ARG A 218 -16.76 -20.49 -12.35
CA ARG A 218 -17.00 -20.40 -10.90
C ARG A 218 -17.46 -19.00 -10.46
N ALA A 219 -17.75 -18.12 -11.42
CA ALA A 219 -18.26 -16.79 -11.17
C ALA A 219 -19.72 -16.80 -10.68
N PRO A 220 -20.14 -15.82 -9.85
CA PRO A 220 -21.54 -15.65 -9.54
C PRO A 220 -22.30 -15.02 -10.73
N VAL A 221 -23.62 -15.18 -10.70
CA VAL A 221 -24.52 -14.35 -11.53
C VAL A 221 -24.69 -13.00 -10.85
N VAL A 222 -24.42 -11.92 -11.58
CA VAL A 222 -24.62 -10.54 -11.15
C VAL A 222 -25.81 -9.97 -11.90
N SER A 223 -26.80 -9.44 -11.18
CA SER A 223 -27.97 -8.81 -11.79
C SER A 223 -27.54 -7.60 -12.62
N THR A 224 -27.98 -7.55 -13.88
CA THR A 224 -27.74 -6.40 -14.76
C THR A 224 -28.55 -5.17 -14.36
N THR A 225 -29.61 -5.34 -13.57
CA THR A 225 -30.46 -4.26 -13.07
C THR A 225 -29.98 -3.71 -11.74
N THR A 226 -29.65 -4.58 -10.79
CA THR A 226 -29.29 -4.16 -9.41
C THR A 226 -27.80 -4.23 -9.13
N GLY A 227 -26.99 -4.86 -9.97
CA GLY A 227 -25.54 -5.00 -9.76
C GLY A 227 -25.14 -5.88 -8.59
N LEU A 228 -26.11 -6.56 -7.99
CA LEU A 228 -25.95 -7.46 -6.86
C LEU A 228 -25.73 -8.88 -7.34
N ILE A 229 -24.97 -9.64 -6.58
CA ILE A 229 -24.85 -11.10 -6.71
C ILE A 229 -26.21 -11.70 -6.41
N THR A 230 -26.78 -12.44 -7.36
CA THR A 230 -28.07 -13.14 -7.20
C THR A 230 -27.89 -14.63 -6.95
N SER A 231 -26.65 -15.07 -6.72
CA SER A 231 -26.23 -16.43 -6.33
C SER A 231 -27.05 -17.54 -7.00
N ALA A 232 -26.82 -17.76 -8.30
CA ALA A 232 -27.53 -18.78 -9.09
C ALA A 232 -26.63 -19.81 -9.78
N SER A 233 -25.29 -19.73 -9.63
CA SER A 233 -24.38 -20.76 -10.16
C SER A 233 -24.07 -21.80 -9.10
N GLY A 234 -24.39 -23.07 -9.34
CA GLY A 234 -24.10 -24.18 -8.42
C GLY A 234 -22.59 -24.45 -8.21
N THR A 235 -21.72 -23.79 -8.99
CA THR A 235 -20.26 -23.85 -8.92
C THR A 235 -19.63 -22.55 -8.41
N TYR A 236 -20.44 -21.60 -7.92
CA TYR A 236 -19.95 -20.31 -7.43
C TYR A 236 -18.95 -20.47 -6.28
N ASP A 237 -17.78 -19.88 -6.44
CA ASP A 237 -16.75 -19.77 -5.39
C ASP A 237 -16.50 -18.29 -5.04
N PRO A 238 -16.82 -17.84 -3.81
CA PRO A 238 -16.58 -16.47 -3.37
C PRO A 238 -15.09 -16.11 -3.23
N LEU A 239 -14.19 -17.09 -3.32
CA LEU A 239 -12.73 -16.91 -3.29
C LEU A 239 -12.09 -17.17 -4.66
N ASN A 240 -12.89 -17.24 -5.73
CA ASN A 240 -12.39 -17.46 -7.09
C ASN A 240 -11.32 -16.42 -7.48
N GLY A 241 -10.13 -16.85 -7.87
CA GLY A 241 -9.00 -15.96 -8.17
C GLY A 241 -8.24 -15.40 -6.97
N VAL A 242 -8.71 -15.61 -5.72
CA VAL A 242 -7.99 -15.20 -4.50
C VAL A 242 -6.96 -16.27 -4.14
N ILE A 243 -5.69 -15.87 -4.04
CA ILE A 243 -4.59 -16.71 -3.55
C ILE A 243 -4.39 -16.44 -2.06
N ILE A 244 -4.33 -17.50 -1.26
CA ILE A 244 -4.14 -17.43 0.19
C ILE A 244 -2.79 -18.07 0.52
N ALA A 245 -1.93 -17.35 1.24
CA ALA A 245 -0.61 -17.85 1.63
C ALA A 245 -0.73 -19.10 2.52
N GLY A 246 0.02 -20.14 2.20
CA GLY A 246 0.07 -21.39 2.96
C GLY A 246 -1.19 -22.27 2.88
N ALA A 247 -2.20 -21.89 2.09
CA ALA A 247 -3.39 -22.70 1.83
C ALA A 247 -3.20 -23.68 0.65
N ALA A 248 -4.22 -24.49 0.35
CA ALA A 248 -4.17 -25.47 -0.75
C ALA A 248 -3.98 -24.82 -2.14
N ASN A 249 -4.44 -23.58 -2.33
CA ASN A 249 -4.26 -22.81 -3.57
C ASN A 249 -3.03 -21.87 -3.54
N ALA A 250 -2.13 -22.05 -2.56
CA ALA A 250 -0.97 -21.19 -2.37
C ALA A 250 0.10 -21.39 -3.45
N LYS A 251 -0.06 -20.69 -4.57
CA LYS A 251 0.88 -20.70 -5.70
C LYS A 251 2.31 -20.27 -5.33
N TYR A 252 2.49 -19.50 -4.27
CA TYR A 252 3.77 -18.94 -3.83
C TYR A 252 4.20 -19.41 -2.43
N GLY A 253 3.69 -20.56 -1.98
CA GLY A 253 3.98 -21.09 -0.65
C GLY A 253 3.42 -20.17 0.45
N THR A 254 4.25 -19.69 1.37
CA THR A 254 3.83 -18.77 2.44
C THR A 254 3.78 -17.29 2.02
N LYS A 255 3.98 -17.01 0.73
CA LYS A 255 3.98 -15.67 0.13
C LYS A 255 2.79 -15.51 -0.83
N VAL A 256 2.66 -14.33 -1.41
CA VAL A 256 1.60 -14.00 -2.39
C VAL A 256 2.12 -13.47 -3.74
N ALA A 257 3.44 -13.37 -3.91
CA ALA A 257 4.08 -12.93 -5.15
C ALA A 257 5.36 -13.70 -5.43
N LYS A 258 5.86 -13.59 -6.67
CA LYS A 258 7.13 -14.18 -7.09
C LYS A 258 8.32 -13.43 -6.48
N GLU A 259 9.40 -14.16 -6.25
CA GLU A 259 10.69 -13.59 -5.88
C GLU A 259 11.36 -12.92 -7.09
N ASP A 260 11.89 -11.71 -6.90
CA ASP A 260 12.77 -11.05 -7.86
C ASP A 260 14.21 -11.05 -7.32
N ASN A 261 15.13 -11.63 -8.07
CA ASN A 261 16.52 -11.81 -7.68
C ASN A 261 17.50 -10.99 -8.53
N LEU A 262 17.02 -10.18 -9.48
CA LEU A 262 17.86 -9.56 -10.52
C LEU A 262 18.16 -8.08 -10.27
N ASN A 263 18.15 -7.62 -9.02
CA ASN A 263 18.37 -6.22 -8.69
C ASN A 263 19.87 -5.87 -8.64
N PHE A 264 20.47 -5.74 -9.81
CA PHE A 264 21.85 -5.30 -9.99
C PHE A 264 21.90 -3.79 -10.20
N ALA A 265 22.56 -3.10 -9.28
CA ALA A 265 22.72 -1.66 -9.25
C ALA A 265 24.17 -1.27 -9.58
N PRO A 266 24.51 -1.11 -10.87
CA PRO A 266 25.81 -0.58 -11.27
C PRO A 266 25.94 0.88 -10.86
N ARG A 267 27.17 1.29 -10.57
CA ARG A 267 27.56 2.67 -10.30
C ARG A 267 28.86 2.95 -11.02
N LEU A 268 28.87 4.00 -11.83
CA LEU A 268 30.01 4.43 -12.61
C LEU A 268 30.23 5.90 -12.32
N GLY A 269 31.49 6.29 -12.16
CA GLY A 269 31.88 7.65 -11.88
C GLY A 269 33.26 7.94 -12.43
N PHE A 270 33.54 9.22 -12.67
CA PHE A 270 34.87 9.67 -12.99
C PHE A 270 35.11 11.07 -12.44
N SER A 271 36.39 11.35 -12.16
CA SER A 271 36.87 12.70 -11.91
C SER A 271 38.15 12.91 -12.69
N TRP A 272 38.19 13.97 -13.48
CA TRP A 272 39.26 14.24 -14.42
C TRP A 272 39.65 15.72 -14.38
N ASP A 273 40.95 15.99 -14.28
CA ASP A 273 41.55 17.29 -14.58
C ASP A 273 42.22 17.19 -15.96
N PRO A 274 41.59 17.71 -17.03
CA PRO A 274 42.09 17.58 -18.39
C PRO A 274 43.49 18.13 -18.61
N PHE A 275 43.88 19.14 -17.82
CA PHE A 275 45.13 19.87 -18.03
C PHE A 275 46.21 19.55 -17.00
N GLY A 276 45.87 18.80 -15.94
CA GLY A 276 46.80 18.46 -14.85
C GLY A 276 47.28 19.67 -14.04
N LYS A 277 46.54 20.80 -14.11
CA LYS A 277 46.90 22.08 -13.47
C LYS A 277 46.10 22.37 -12.21
N GLY A 278 45.14 21.51 -11.86
CA GLY A 278 44.23 21.69 -10.72
C GLY A 278 43.19 22.80 -10.91
N LYS A 279 43.11 23.40 -12.11
CA LYS A 279 42.23 24.54 -12.42
C LYS A 279 40.91 24.17 -13.09
N THR A 280 40.87 22.99 -13.71
CA THR A 280 39.70 22.46 -14.39
C THR A 280 39.40 21.09 -13.81
N ALA A 281 38.16 20.86 -13.40
CA ALA A 281 37.72 19.57 -12.92
C ALA A 281 36.41 19.19 -13.60
N ILE A 282 36.43 18.07 -14.29
CA ILE A 282 35.23 17.43 -14.85
C ILE A 282 34.89 16.24 -13.96
N ARG A 283 33.64 16.15 -13.53
CA ARG A 283 33.12 15.02 -12.77
C ARG A 283 31.86 14.54 -13.45
N GLY A 284 31.62 13.25 -13.39
CA GLY A 284 30.37 12.71 -13.87
C GLY A 284 30.13 11.33 -13.30
N GLY A 285 28.88 10.89 -13.35
CA GLY A 285 28.52 9.59 -12.87
C GLY A 285 27.14 9.15 -13.32
N TYR A 286 26.92 7.85 -13.18
CA TYR A 286 25.67 7.17 -13.43
C TYR A 286 25.48 6.10 -12.36
N GLY A 287 24.25 5.93 -11.87
CA GLY A 287 23.95 4.86 -10.94
C GLY A 287 22.48 4.47 -10.92
N ILE A 288 22.24 3.24 -10.47
CA ILE A 288 20.91 2.71 -10.18
C ILE A 288 20.74 2.53 -8.67
N ALA A 289 19.56 2.84 -8.15
CA ALA A 289 19.14 2.54 -6.79
C ALA A 289 17.77 1.85 -6.81
N TYR A 290 17.66 0.71 -6.14
CA TYR A 290 16.40 -0.01 -5.97
C TYR A 290 15.75 0.37 -4.64
N ASP A 291 14.42 0.32 -4.62
CA ASP A 291 13.60 0.57 -3.42
C ASP A 291 12.93 -0.73 -2.97
N SER A 292 13.12 -1.09 -1.70
CA SER A 292 12.41 -2.20 -1.08
C SER A 292 10.97 -1.74 -0.80
N GLY A 293 9.99 -2.31 -1.51
CA GLY A 293 8.59 -1.93 -1.37
C GLY A 293 8.06 -1.98 0.07
N LEU A 294 7.02 -1.17 0.34
CA LEU A 294 6.45 -1.01 1.68
C LEU A 294 5.68 -2.26 2.14
N VAL A 295 6.04 -2.80 3.29
CA VAL A 295 5.37 -3.96 3.92
C VAL A 295 3.89 -3.70 4.22
N GLY A 296 3.55 -2.47 4.61
CA GLY A 296 2.17 -2.06 4.92
C GLY A 296 1.17 -2.15 3.76
N ILE A 297 1.65 -2.39 2.54
CA ILE A 297 0.78 -2.74 1.41
C ILE A 297 0.11 -4.09 1.64
N LEU A 298 0.85 -5.07 2.15
CA LEU A 298 0.36 -6.43 2.36
C LEU A 298 -0.56 -6.51 3.59
N GLU A 299 -0.26 -5.76 4.64
CA GLU A 299 -1.12 -5.64 5.84
C GLU A 299 -2.52 -5.14 5.46
N GLN A 300 -2.58 -4.12 4.59
CA GLN A 300 -3.86 -3.61 4.08
C GLN A 300 -4.68 -4.65 3.33
N ASN A 301 -4.06 -5.62 2.64
CA ASN A 301 -4.79 -6.73 2.02
C ASN A 301 -5.43 -7.60 3.11
N ILE A 302 -4.69 -7.94 4.16
CA ILE A 302 -5.17 -8.78 5.27
C ILE A 302 -6.36 -8.13 6.00
N PHE A 303 -6.29 -6.82 6.24
CA PHE A 303 -7.29 -6.08 7.01
C PHE A 303 -8.68 -6.00 6.34
N ALA A 304 -8.78 -6.30 5.04
CA ALA A 304 -10.02 -6.10 4.29
C ALA A 304 -10.47 -7.32 3.47
N ASN A 305 -9.55 -8.21 3.09
CA ASN A 305 -9.88 -9.29 2.16
C ASN A 305 -10.51 -10.52 2.84
N PRO A 306 -11.42 -11.21 2.14
CA PRO A 306 -11.81 -12.56 2.50
C PRO A 306 -10.64 -13.55 2.29
N PRO A 307 -10.65 -14.70 2.98
CA PRO A 307 -11.69 -15.16 3.91
C PRO A 307 -11.55 -14.61 5.32
N PHE A 308 -10.46 -13.90 5.64
CA PHE A 308 -10.10 -13.57 7.02
C PHE A 308 -10.94 -12.43 7.61
N THR A 309 -11.25 -11.42 6.79
CA THR A 309 -12.11 -10.31 7.21
C THR A 309 -13.32 -10.24 6.28
N GLN A 310 -14.51 -10.21 6.86
CA GLN A 310 -15.77 -9.95 6.15
C GLN A 310 -16.33 -8.62 6.62
N SER A 311 -16.96 -7.87 5.72
CA SER A 311 -17.65 -6.63 6.06
C SER A 311 -19.15 -6.77 5.80
N VAL A 312 -19.95 -6.39 6.78
CA VAL A 312 -21.41 -6.28 6.62
C VAL A 312 -21.78 -4.83 6.38
N SER A 313 -22.75 -4.60 5.50
CA SER A 313 -23.36 -3.29 5.26
C SER A 313 -24.87 -3.44 5.32
N ILE A 314 -25.52 -2.63 6.15
CA ILE A 314 -26.98 -2.66 6.34
C ILE A 314 -27.50 -1.25 6.03
N SER A 315 -28.41 -1.14 5.07
CA SER A 315 -29.04 0.14 4.71
C SER A 315 -30.33 0.37 5.48
N ASN A 316 -30.65 1.63 5.79
CA ASN A 316 -31.89 2.05 6.44
C ASN A 316 -32.19 1.26 7.72
N THR A 317 -31.23 1.26 8.65
CA THR A 317 -31.33 0.57 9.94
C THR A 317 -31.51 1.57 11.08
N ARG A 318 -31.56 1.08 12.32
CA ARG A 318 -31.76 1.92 13.51
C ARG A 318 -30.52 1.89 14.41
N LEU A 319 -30.18 3.01 15.03
CA LEU A 319 -29.00 3.14 15.90
C LEU A 319 -29.10 2.20 17.11
N GLU A 320 -30.28 2.09 17.71
CA GLU A 320 -30.53 1.24 18.89
C GLU A 320 -30.46 -0.26 18.59
N ASN A 321 -30.59 -0.65 17.32
CA ASN A 321 -30.52 -2.05 16.92
C ASN A 321 -30.16 -2.17 15.43
N ALA A 322 -28.86 -2.24 15.16
CA ALA A 322 -28.36 -2.42 13.80
C ALA A 322 -28.82 -3.74 13.17
N VAL A 323 -29.11 -4.77 13.99
CA VAL A 323 -29.51 -6.13 13.57
C VAL A 323 -31.03 -6.33 13.47
N ALA A 324 -31.85 -5.34 13.84
CA ALA A 324 -33.31 -5.41 13.73
C ALA A 324 -33.77 -5.44 12.26
N ALA A 325 -33.09 -4.69 11.40
CA ALA A 325 -33.09 -4.98 9.98
C ALA A 325 -32.27 -6.26 9.82
N ALA A 326 -32.90 -7.38 9.42
CA ALA A 326 -32.19 -8.64 9.26
C ALA A 326 -30.86 -8.40 8.53
N PRO A 327 -29.70 -8.72 9.12
CA PRO A 327 -28.42 -8.43 8.51
C PRO A 327 -28.32 -9.29 7.26
N THR A 328 -28.67 -8.72 6.11
CA THR A 328 -28.38 -9.36 4.83
C THR A 328 -26.87 -9.26 4.64
N LEU A 329 -26.21 -10.41 4.53
CA LEU A 329 -24.86 -10.43 3.97
C LEU A 329 -24.88 -9.60 2.70
N SER A 330 -23.92 -8.68 2.55
CA SER A 330 -23.90 -7.77 1.41
C SER A 330 -23.85 -8.59 0.13
N ALA A 331 -24.93 -8.56 -0.65
CA ALA A 331 -24.96 -9.11 -2.00
C ALA A 331 -24.14 -8.27 -2.99
N ASN A 332 -23.55 -7.15 -2.55
CA ASN A 332 -22.65 -6.39 -3.39
C ASN A 332 -21.37 -7.19 -3.65
N PRO A 333 -20.87 -7.16 -4.90
CA PRO A 333 -19.55 -7.67 -5.22
C PRO A 333 -18.47 -7.10 -4.29
N THR A 334 -17.59 -7.98 -3.81
CA THR A 334 -16.61 -7.61 -2.77
C THR A 334 -15.52 -6.72 -3.36
N VAL A 335 -15.17 -5.62 -2.67
CA VAL A 335 -13.99 -4.82 -3.00
C VAL A 335 -12.76 -5.55 -2.48
N LEU A 336 -11.79 -5.81 -3.34
CA LEU A 336 -10.54 -6.47 -2.96
C LEU A 336 -9.38 -5.49 -3.00
N ARG A 337 -8.41 -5.73 -2.12
CA ARG A 337 -7.06 -5.18 -2.23
C ARG A 337 -6.14 -6.29 -2.71
N ALA A 338 -5.22 -5.97 -3.59
CA ALA A 338 -4.30 -6.98 -4.12
C ALA A 338 -2.91 -6.41 -4.29
N THR A 339 -1.94 -7.31 -4.38
CA THR A 339 -0.58 -7.00 -4.79
C THR A 339 -0.26 -7.91 -5.95
N SER A 340 0.13 -7.33 -7.09
CA SER A 340 0.40 -8.11 -8.30
C SER A 340 1.37 -9.25 -7.98
N PRO A 341 1.00 -10.50 -8.30
CA PRO A 341 1.93 -11.61 -8.10
C PRO A 341 3.20 -11.53 -8.95
N ASP A 342 3.20 -10.68 -9.99
CA ASP A 342 4.33 -10.42 -10.90
C ASP A 342 4.97 -9.04 -10.65
N MET A 343 4.93 -8.57 -9.40
CA MET A 343 5.50 -7.29 -9.01
C MET A 343 7.02 -7.27 -9.21
N LYS A 344 7.51 -6.22 -9.86
CA LYS A 344 8.92 -5.92 -10.06
C LYS A 344 9.38 -4.89 -9.04
N ILE A 345 10.65 -4.96 -8.66
CA ILE A 345 11.22 -4.01 -7.71
C ILE A 345 11.39 -2.62 -8.37
N PRO A 346 10.86 -1.54 -7.77
CA PRO A 346 11.05 -0.18 -8.26
C PRO A 346 12.51 0.25 -8.22
N TYR A 347 12.92 1.04 -9.20
CA TYR A 347 14.25 1.62 -9.19
C TYR A 347 14.30 3.01 -9.81
N ALA A 348 15.29 3.79 -9.36
CA ALA A 348 15.63 5.08 -9.91
C ALA A 348 17.03 5.01 -10.55
N GLN A 349 17.17 5.65 -11.71
CA GLN A 349 18.45 5.89 -12.37
C GLN A 349 18.79 7.35 -12.22
N SER A 350 20.03 7.65 -11.89
CA SER A 350 20.55 9.01 -11.74
C SER A 350 21.81 9.18 -12.56
N TRP A 351 21.94 10.33 -13.24
CA TRP A 351 23.17 10.71 -13.93
C TRP A 351 23.47 12.18 -13.73
N SER A 352 24.76 12.50 -13.66
CA SER A 352 25.22 13.88 -13.58
C SER A 352 26.54 14.09 -14.31
N VAL A 353 26.75 15.33 -14.76
CA VAL A 353 28.02 15.82 -15.27
C VAL A 353 28.23 17.24 -14.77
N ASP A 354 29.41 17.49 -14.22
CA ASP A 354 29.82 18.74 -13.61
C ASP A 354 31.16 19.18 -14.20
N VAL A 355 31.25 20.46 -14.59
CA VAL A 355 32.48 21.11 -15.03
C VAL A 355 32.75 22.29 -14.11
N GLN A 356 33.90 22.28 -13.44
CA GLN A 356 34.37 23.36 -12.59
C GLN A 356 35.65 23.95 -13.18
N GLN A 357 35.72 25.28 -13.24
CA GLN A 357 36.85 26.02 -13.80
C GLN A 357 37.21 27.19 -12.90
N GLU A 358 38.48 27.29 -12.51
CA GLU A 358 39.07 28.53 -12.00
C GLU A 358 39.25 29.50 -13.18
N VAL A 359 38.46 30.57 -13.19
CA VAL A 359 38.46 31.58 -14.28
C VAL A 359 39.27 32.83 -13.93
N ALA A 360 39.47 33.08 -12.63
CA ALA A 360 40.32 34.16 -12.12
C ALA A 360 40.85 33.80 -10.73
N ALA A 361 41.80 34.57 -10.21
CA ALA A 361 42.30 34.37 -8.86
C ALA A 361 41.15 34.41 -7.85
N ARG A 362 40.93 33.28 -7.15
CA ARG A 362 39.86 33.08 -6.16
C ARG A 362 38.43 33.04 -6.74
N THR A 363 38.27 32.86 -8.05
CA THR A 363 36.95 32.74 -8.71
C THR A 363 36.83 31.41 -9.43
N ILE A 364 35.85 30.60 -9.01
CA ILE A 364 35.49 29.33 -9.65
C ILE A 364 34.09 29.46 -10.24
N VAL A 365 33.94 29.08 -11.51
CA VAL A 365 32.64 28.90 -12.16
C VAL A 365 32.37 27.40 -12.28
N ALA A 366 31.15 26.99 -11.96
CA ALA A 366 30.69 25.61 -12.06
C ALA A 366 29.44 25.54 -12.92
N PHE A 367 29.41 24.59 -13.84
CA PHE A 367 28.23 24.21 -14.61
C PHE A 367 27.94 22.73 -14.37
N GLY A 368 26.71 22.40 -14.01
CA GLY A 368 26.28 21.04 -13.72
C GLY A 368 24.97 20.71 -14.41
N TYR A 369 24.87 19.48 -14.92
CA TYR A 369 23.64 18.89 -15.42
C TYR A 369 23.31 17.63 -14.62
N TYR A 370 22.05 17.49 -14.23
CA TYR A 370 21.58 16.39 -13.39
C TYR A 370 20.26 15.87 -13.97
N GLY A 371 20.16 14.54 -14.09
CA GLY A 371 18.95 13.87 -14.57
C GLY A 371 18.61 12.64 -13.73
N ASN A 372 17.31 12.35 -13.64
CA ASN A 372 16.77 11.19 -12.94
C ASN A 372 15.64 10.56 -13.77
N LYS A 373 15.46 9.25 -13.63
CA LYS A 373 14.33 8.50 -14.20
C LYS A 373 13.88 7.40 -13.25
N GLY A 374 12.59 7.35 -12.94
CA GLY A 374 11.96 6.26 -12.19
C GLY A 374 11.43 5.17 -13.11
N THR A 375 11.60 3.89 -12.75
CA THR A 375 11.06 2.75 -13.50
C THR A 375 10.52 1.70 -12.55
N HIS A 376 9.44 1.01 -12.98
CA HIS A 376 8.69 0.05 -12.16
C HIS A 376 8.17 0.64 -10.85
N LEU A 377 7.85 1.94 -10.85
CA LEU A 377 7.29 2.61 -9.70
C LEU A 377 5.95 1.97 -9.33
N ILE A 378 5.68 1.95 -8.03
CA ILE A 378 4.47 1.37 -7.46
C ILE A 378 3.32 2.36 -7.62
N GLY A 379 2.15 1.84 -8.00
CA GLY A 379 0.89 2.57 -7.92
C GLY A 379 -0.29 1.61 -7.80
N ILE A 380 -1.47 2.16 -7.52
CA ILE A 380 -2.71 1.39 -7.36
C ILE A 380 -3.57 1.56 -8.60
N ALA A 381 -4.10 0.47 -9.12
CA ALA A 381 -5.08 0.48 -10.20
C ALA A 381 -6.21 -0.53 -9.91
N ASP A 382 -7.43 -0.20 -10.33
CA ASP A 382 -8.54 -1.16 -10.35
C ASP A 382 -8.37 -2.11 -11.54
N ILE A 383 -7.82 -3.29 -11.30
CA ILE A 383 -7.63 -4.30 -12.37
C ILE A 383 -8.95 -4.95 -12.82
N ASN A 384 -10.03 -4.71 -12.08
CA ASN A 384 -11.37 -5.15 -12.43
C ASN A 384 -12.20 -4.03 -13.07
N GLN A 385 -11.55 -2.93 -13.48
CA GLN A 385 -12.23 -1.83 -14.16
C GLN A 385 -12.74 -2.33 -15.54
N PRO A 386 -14.01 -2.08 -15.88
CA PRO A 386 -14.50 -2.42 -17.21
C PRO A 386 -13.83 -1.56 -18.27
N LEU A 387 -13.59 -2.13 -19.46
CA LEU A 387 -13.08 -1.37 -20.59
C LEU A 387 -14.04 -0.23 -20.98
N PRO A 388 -13.51 0.93 -21.42
CA PRO A 388 -14.36 2.01 -21.94
C PRO A 388 -15.33 1.51 -23.01
N GLY A 389 -16.60 1.91 -22.92
CA GLY A 389 -17.65 1.53 -23.87
C GLY A 389 -18.29 0.15 -23.64
N ARG A 390 -17.78 -0.69 -22.72
CA ARG A 390 -18.36 -2.03 -22.48
C ARG A 390 -19.80 -2.00 -21.96
N LEU A 391 -20.14 -0.96 -21.21
CA LEU A 391 -21.50 -0.71 -20.74
C LEU A 391 -22.50 -0.50 -21.89
N VAL A 392 -22.06 0.19 -22.96
CA VAL A 392 -22.86 0.53 -24.15
C VAL A 392 -23.23 -0.73 -24.94
N ILE A 393 -22.27 -1.67 -25.06
CA ILE A 393 -22.39 -2.86 -25.91
C ILE A 393 -23.25 -3.94 -25.26
N ASN A 394 -23.13 -4.15 -23.95
CA ASN A 394 -23.71 -5.31 -23.29
C ASN A 394 -25.09 -5.08 -22.67
N ASN A 395 -25.42 -3.86 -22.23
CA ASN A 395 -26.67 -3.57 -21.50
C ASN A 395 -27.42 -2.32 -21.99
N GLY A 396 -26.93 -1.67 -23.06
CA GLY A 396 -27.33 -0.30 -23.42
C GLY A 396 -26.82 0.72 -22.39
N VAL A 397 -26.76 1.99 -22.78
CA VAL A 397 -26.46 3.07 -21.84
C VAL A 397 -27.65 3.18 -20.87
N PRO A 398 -27.47 3.00 -19.53
CA PRO A 398 -28.56 3.25 -18.59
C PRO A 398 -29.12 4.66 -18.85
N ALA A 399 -30.43 4.87 -18.82
CA ALA A 399 -31.04 6.16 -19.20
C ALA A 399 -30.41 7.38 -18.48
N VAL A 400 -29.93 7.18 -17.25
CA VAL A 400 -29.19 8.17 -16.43
C VAL A 400 -27.85 8.61 -17.05
N CYS A 401 -27.20 7.76 -17.83
CA CYS A 401 -25.93 8.02 -18.53
C CYS A 401 -26.13 8.61 -19.94
N ALA A 402 -27.35 8.65 -20.46
CA ALA A 402 -27.66 9.19 -21.80
C ALA A 402 -27.92 10.71 -21.79
N VAL A 403 -27.98 11.34 -20.61
CA VAL A 403 -28.23 12.78 -20.46
C VAL A 403 -26.87 13.50 -20.35
N ALA A 404 -26.60 14.40 -21.28
CA ALA A 404 -25.28 14.98 -21.60
C ALA A 404 -24.61 15.87 -20.52
N VAL A 405 -24.94 15.74 -19.23
CA VAL A 405 -24.55 16.74 -18.20
C VAL A 405 -23.85 16.16 -16.96
N ALA A 406 -23.64 14.85 -16.83
CA ALA A 406 -22.84 14.32 -15.72
C ALA A 406 -22.09 13.02 -16.06
N PRO A 407 -20.79 12.89 -15.69
CA PRO A 407 -20.10 11.61 -15.78
C PRO A 407 -20.82 10.58 -14.88
N CYS A 408 -21.01 9.36 -15.38
CA CYS A 408 -21.63 8.24 -14.67
C CYS A 408 -20.81 7.87 -13.42
N THR A 409 -21.10 8.49 -12.28
CA THR A 409 -20.18 8.47 -11.14
C THR A 409 -20.75 7.75 -9.92
N THR A 410 -22.07 7.52 -9.81
CA THR A 410 -22.64 6.80 -8.65
C THR A 410 -23.90 5.97 -8.95
N VAL A 411 -24.87 6.50 -9.72
CA VAL A 411 -26.16 5.81 -9.99
C VAL A 411 -26.02 4.65 -10.99
N ALA A 412 -24.95 4.62 -11.79
CA ALA A 412 -24.63 3.54 -12.73
C ALA A 412 -23.74 2.42 -12.15
N SER A 413 -23.25 2.59 -10.91
CA SER A 413 -22.44 1.60 -10.18
C SER A 413 -22.98 0.16 -10.23
N PRO A 414 -24.31 -0.08 -10.06
CA PRO A 414 -24.82 -1.44 -10.14
C PRO A 414 -24.64 -2.08 -11.54
N HIS A 415 -24.78 -1.32 -12.62
CA HIS A 415 -24.60 -1.85 -13.97
C HIS A 415 -23.13 -2.13 -14.29
N ILE A 416 -22.21 -1.38 -13.70
CA ILE A 416 -20.76 -1.56 -13.87
C ILE A 416 -20.34 -2.95 -13.38
N ASN A 417 -20.84 -3.38 -12.24
CA ASN A 417 -20.50 -4.67 -11.64
C ASN A 417 -20.87 -5.89 -12.51
N ALA A 418 -21.93 -5.78 -13.33
CA ALA A 418 -22.35 -6.83 -14.24
C ALA A 418 -21.48 -6.94 -15.51
N VAL A 419 -20.62 -5.95 -15.78
CA VAL A 419 -19.74 -5.92 -16.98
C VAL A 419 -18.25 -5.93 -16.63
N ARG A 420 -17.91 -6.12 -15.35
CA ARG A 420 -16.53 -6.25 -14.89
C ARG A 420 -15.89 -7.55 -15.42
N PRO A 421 -14.58 -7.55 -15.74
CA PRO A 421 -13.88 -8.75 -16.18
C PRO A 421 -13.94 -9.92 -15.18
N TYR A 422 -13.87 -9.63 -13.88
CA TYR A 422 -13.94 -10.60 -12.79
C TYR A 422 -15.25 -10.40 -12.04
N LEU A 423 -16.27 -11.14 -12.46
CA LEU A 423 -17.61 -11.12 -11.85
C LEU A 423 -17.56 -11.68 -10.41
N GLY A 424 -18.36 -11.09 -9.52
CA GLY A 424 -18.35 -11.38 -8.08
C GLY A 424 -17.48 -10.43 -7.24
N TYR A 425 -16.60 -9.67 -7.90
CA TYR A 425 -15.82 -8.62 -7.27
C TYR A 425 -16.21 -7.24 -7.78
N GLY A 426 -16.17 -6.26 -6.89
CA GLY A 426 -16.21 -4.84 -7.25
C GLY A 426 -14.84 -4.40 -7.79
N PRO A 427 -14.40 -3.18 -7.47
CA PRO A 427 -13.00 -2.81 -7.69
C PRO A 427 -12.03 -3.81 -7.04
N ILE A 428 -11.01 -4.20 -7.79
CA ILE A 428 -9.85 -4.93 -7.28
C ILE A 428 -8.67 -3.96 -7.32
N ASN A 429 -8.45 -3.27 -6.21
CA ASN A 429 -7.40 -2.27 -6.08
C ASN A 429 -6.05 -2.97 -5.93
N SER A 430 -5.42 -3.28 -7.06
CA SER A 430 -4.16 -3.98 -7.11
C SER A 430 -3.00 -2.99 -7.15
N ILE A 431 -1.98 -3.29 -6.35
CA ILE A 431 -0.69 -2.62 -6.39
C ILE A 431 0.09 -3.19 -7.58
N LEU A 432 0.53 -2.31 -8.48
CA LEU A 432 1.25 -2.64 -9.72
C LEU A 432 2.58 -1.89 -9.80
N SER A 433 3.59 -2.51 -10.40
CA SER A 433 4.94 -1.95 -10.62
C SER A 433 5.15 -1.53 -12.08
N GLN A 434 4.24 -0.73 -12.62
CA GLN A 434 4.20 -0.38 -14.06
C GLN A 434 4.40 1.12 -14.35
N PHE A 435 4.58 1.93 -13.32
CA PHE A 435 4.65 3.39 -13.47
C PHE A 435 6.10 3.85 -13.70
N THR A 436 6.25 4.97 -14.41
CA THR A 436 7.54 5.62 -14.71
C THR A 436 7.41 7.11 -14.49
N SER A 437 8.47 7.76 -14.00
CA SER A 437 8.52 9.21 -13.76
C SER A 437 9.73 9.86 -14.38
#